data_AF-F4L882-F1
#
_entry.id   AF-F4L882-F1
#
_cell.length_a   1.000
_cell.length_b   1.000
_cell.length_c   1.000
_cell.angle_alpha   90.00
_cell.angle_beta   90.00
_cell.angle_gamma   90.00
#
_symmetry.space_group_name_H-M   'P 1'
#
loop_
_entity.id
_entity.type
_entity.pdbx_description
1 polymer ?
#
loop_
_entity_poly.entity_id
_entity_poly.type
_entity_poly.pdbx_seq_one_letter_code
_entity_poly.pdbx_strand_id
1 'polypeptide(L)'
;MVDKNKAQDKYARAKAVLKSLNVDQYALADKLGIKQGPVSLALNGKNEKTFLRIVALLEKEYGIIPTDIFDDPQTVSQGLQEQLAEIKADLRKVLEELEALRKEVRG
;
A
#
# COMPACT_ATOMS: atom_id res chain seq x y z
N MET A 1 17.65 13.81 -17.78
CA MET A 1 18.07 12.84 -16.73
C MET A 1 17.57 13.27 -15.34
N VAL A 2 16.30 13.62 -15.16
CA VAL A 2 15.81 14.20 -13.88
C VAL A 2 14.85 13.26 -13.12
N ASP A 3 14.25 12.27 -13.78
CA ASP A 3 13.13 11.52 -13.18
C ASP A 3 13.52 10.34 -12.27
N LYS A 4 14.72 9.75 -12.44
CA LYS A 4 15.16 8.62 -11.62
C LYS A 4 15.51 9.01 -10.18
N ASN A 5 16.04 10.21 -9.97
CA ASN A 5 16.46 10.68 -8.64
C ASN A 5 15.26 10.97 -7.73
N LYS A 6 14.17 11.54 -8.28
CA LYS A 6 12.95 11.82 -7.51
C LYS A 6 12.20 10.54 -7.10
N ALA A 7 12.15 9.54 -7.99
CA ALA A 7 11.55 8.25 -7.68
C ALA A 7 12.32 7.49 -6.59
N GLN A 8 13.66 7.56 -6.57
CA GLN A 8 14.45 6.99 -5.47
C GLN A 8 14.23 7.71 -4.14
N ASP A 9 13.89 9.00 -4.17
CA ASP A 9 13.76 9.83 -2.98
C ASP A 9 12.57 9.43 -2.09
N LYS A 10 11.39 9.17 -2.67
CA LYS A 10 10.21 8.76 -1.88
C LYS A 10 10.43 7.46 -1.09
N TYR A 11 11.16 6.49 -1.66
CA TYR A 11 11.45 5.23 -0.98
C TYR A 11 12.45 5.43 0.16
N ALA A 12 13.44 6.31 -0.03
CA ALA A 12 14.39 6.68 1.00
C ALA A 12 13.70 7.42 2.16
N ARG A 13 12.80 8.36 1.85
CA ARG A 13 11.97 9.07 2.83
C ARG A 13 11.07 8.13 3.61
N ALA A 14 10.36 7.22 2.94
CA ALA A 14 9.55 6.21 3.63
C ALA A 14 10.39 5.35 4.59
N LYS A 15 11.60 4.93 4.20
CA LYS A 15 12.52 4.23 5.11
C LYS A 15 12.96 5.08 6.30
N ALA A 16 13.21 6.37 6.09
CA ALA A 16 13.57 7.29 7.16
C ALA A 16 12.43 7.48 8.17
N VAL A 17 11.19 7.61 7.68
CA VAL A 17 9.97 7.64 8.52
C VAL A 17 9.81 6.35 9.31
N LEU A 18 9.97 5.18 8.67
CA LEU A 18 9.89 3.90 9.38
C LEU A 18 10.93 3.79 10.50
N LYS A 19 12.15 4.29 10.23
CA LYS A 19 13.23 4.33 11.22
C LYS A 19 12.91 5.26 12.39
N SER A 20 12.31 6.44 12.15
CA SER A 20 11.94 7.35 13.25
C SER A 20 10.81 6.80 14.12
N LEU A 21 9.93 5.98 13.54
CA LEU A 21 8.83 5.32 14.24
C LEU A 21 9.22 3.99 14.92
N ASN A 22 10.47 3.53 14.75
CA ASN A 22 10.91 2.18 15.16
C ASN A 22 10.03 1.05 14.60
N VAL A 23 9.50 1.22 13.38
CA VAL A 23 8.69 0.22 12.70
C VAL A 23 9.56 -0.56 11.73
N ASP A 24 9.68 -1.87 11.94
CA ASP A 24 10.44 -2.75 11.06
C ASP A 24 9.57 -3.38 9.95
N GLN A 25 10.23 -4.08 9.02
CA GLN A 25 9.54 -4.72 7.89
C GLN A 25 8.67 -5.91 8.30
N TYR A 26 8.93 -6.54 9.44
CA TYR A 26 8.12 -7.65 9.94
C TYR A 26 6.80 -7.12 10.50
N ALA A 27 6.83 -6.05 11.28
CA ALA A 27 5.65 -5.36 11.79
C ALA A 27 4.76 -4.84 10.64
N LEU A 28 5.37 -4.29 9.59
CA LEU A 28 4.62 -3.90 8.38
C LEU A 28 3.99 -5.11 7.68
N ALA A 29 4.73 -6.20 7.54
CA ALA A 29 4.26 -7.40 6.88
C ALA A 29 3.05 -8.01 7.60
N ASP A 30 3.12 -8.09 8.93
CA ASP A 30 2.04 -8.58 9.79
C ASP A 30 0.79 -7.70 9.66
N LYS A 31 0.93 -6.37 9.81
CA LYS A 31 -0.18 -5.41 9.67
C LYS A 31 -0.82 -5.43 8.29
N LEU A 32 -0.04 -5.69 7.23
CA LEU A 32 -0.54 -5.76 5.86
C LEU A 32 -1.04 -7.16 5.46
N GLY A 33 -0.86 -8.17 6.32
CA GLY A 33 -1.22 -9.56 6.03
C GLY A 33 -0.45 -10.17 4.85
N ILE A 34 0.81 -9.77 4.66
CA ILE A 34 1.67 -10.21 3.55
C ILE A 34 3.01 -10.74 4.06
N LYS A 35 3.80 -11.36 3.18
CA LYS A 35 5.18 -11.78 3.50
C LYS A 35 6.11 -10.56 3.56
N GLN A 36 7.20 -10.67 4.31
CA GLN A 36 8.24 -9.63 4.41
C GLN A 36 8.92 -9.32 3.07
N GLY A 37 9.10 -10.33 2.20
CA GLY A 37 9.73 -10.15 0.88
C GLY A 37 9.06 -9.04 0.03
N PRO A 38 7.74 -9.08 -0.17
CA PRO A 38 6.97 -7.98 -0.76
C PRO A 38 7.20 -6.60 -0.15
N VAL A 39 7.31 -6.50 1.19
CA VAL A 39 7.60 -5.24 1.89
C VAL A 39 9.00 -4.73 1.52
N SER A 40 10.00 -5.61 1.52
CA SER A 40 11.36 -5.26 1.09
C SER A 40 11.39 -4.78 -0.37
N LEU A 41 10.70 -5.49 -1.27
CA LEU A 41 10.61 -5.08 -2.67
C LEU A 41 9.95 -3.71 -2.82
N ALA A 42 8.89 -3.45 -2.06
CA ALA A 42 8.18 -2.17 -2.06
C ALA A 42 9.07 -1.00 -1.61
N LEU A 43 9.76 -1.15 -0.48
CA LEU A 43 10.69 -0.13 0.04
C LEU A 43 11.92 0.07 -0.86
N ASN A 44 12.16 -0.81 -1.83
CA ASN A 44 13.20 -0.66 -2.84
C ASN A 44 12.66 -0.30 -4.23
N GLY A 45 11.39 0.11 -4.33
CA GLY A 45 10.77 0.58 -5.56
C GLY A 45 10.48 -0.50 -6.60
N LYS A 46 10.45 -1.77 -6.20
CA LYS A 46 10.15 -2.92 -7.06
C LYS A 46 8.70 -3.41 -6.92
N ASN A 47 7.91 -2.78 -6.05
CA ASN A 47 6.49 -3.12 -5.83
C ASN A 47 5.71 -1.88 -5.38
N GLU A 48 5.31 -1.05 -6.34
CA GLU A 48 4.61 0.23 -6.08
C GLU A 48 3.28 0.02 -5.34
N LYS A 49 2.49 -0.98 -5.73
CA LYS A 49 1.21 -1.29 -5.05
C LYS A 49 1.40 -1.54 -3.57
N THR A 50 2.39 -2.35 -3.20
CA THR A 50 2.69 -2.61 -1.79
C THR A 50 3.29 -1.39 -1.11
N PHE A 51 4.07 -0.57 -1.83
CA PHE A 51 4.62 0.68 -1.30
C PHE A 51 3.51 1.66 -0.91
N LEU A 52 2.54 1.88 -1.79
CA LEU A 52 1.38 2.72 -1.50
C LEU A 52 0.58 2.18 -0.30
N ARG A 53 0.45 0.86 -0.15
CA ARG A 53 -0.20 0.25 1.04
C ARG A 53 0.58 0.53 2.33
N ILE A 54 1.91 0.54 2.28
CA ILE A 54 2.76 0.93 3.42
C ILE A 54 2.52 2.41 3.76
N VAL A 55 2.49 3.30 2.77
CA VAL A 55 2.23 4.73 3.04
C VAL A 55 0.84 4.96 3.62
N ALA A 56 -0.20 4.31 3.09
CA ALA A 56 -1.55 4.39 3.63
C ALA A 56 -1.64 3.86 5.08
N LEU A 57 -0.88 2.81 5.42
CA LEU A 57 -0.77 2.33 6.79
C LEU A 57 -0.10 3.37 7.70
N LEU A 58 0.99 4.00 7.23
CA LEU A 58 1.71 5.04 7.97
C LEU A 58 0.84 6.26 8.26
N GLU A 59 0.04 6.69 7.27
CA GLU A 59 -0.93 7.77 7.43
C GLU A 59 -2.01 7.39 8.46
N LYS A 60 -2.63 6.21 8.30
CA LYS A 60 -3.74 5.77 9.13
C LYS A 60 -3.36 5.50 10.59
N GLU A 61 -2.22 4.84 10.83
CA GLU A 61 -1.86 4.36 12.18
C GLU A 61 -0.86 5.24 12.91
N TYR A 62 -0.04 5.99 12.17
CA TYR A 62 1.04 6.79 12.74
C TYR A 62 0.88 8.29 12.45
N GLY A 63 -0.18 8.70 11.74
CA GLY A 63 -0.47 10.09 11.44
C GLY A 63 0.54 10.76 10.50
N ILE A 64 1.30 9.97 9.73
CA ILE A 64 2.28 10.48 8.77
C ILE A 64 1.54 11.17 7.63
N ILE A 65 1.95 12.40 7.32
CA ILE A 65 1.34 13.12 6.21
C ILE A 65 1.99 12.62 4.93
N PRO A 66 1.23 12.24 3.89
CA PRO A 66 1.81 11.72 2.65
C PRO A 66 2.85 12.64 1.99
N THR A 67 2.80 13.96 2.22
CA THR A 67 3.82 14.93 1.78
C THR A 67 5.19 14.76 2.44
N ASP A 68 5.26 14.06 3.57
CA ASP A 68 6.54 13.69 4.21
C ASP A 68 7.30 12.62 3.40
N ILE A 69 6.59 11.93 2.49
CA ILE A 69 7.12 10.84 1.67
C ILE A 69 7.14 11.22 0.19
N PHE A 70 6.11 11.90 -0.31
CA PHE A 70 5.97 12.32 -1.70
C PHE A 70 6.28 13.81 -1.90
N ASP A 71 7.02 14.15 -2.95
CA ASP A 71 7.28 15.56 -3.33
C ASP A 71 6.05 16.27 -3.89
N ASP A 72 5.05 15.51 -4.35
CA ASP A 72 3.83 16.04 -4.96
C ASP A 72 2.58 15.48 -4.26
N PRO A 73 1.73 16.33 -3.65
CA PRO A 73 0.50 15.91 -3.00
C PRO A 73 -0.53 15.27 -3.96
N GLN A 74 -0.44 15.47 -5.28
CA GLN A 74 -1.38 14.88 -6.24
C GLN A 74 -1.18 13.36 -6.41
N THR A 75 0.03 12.84 -6.26
CA THR A 75 0.34 11.41 -6.48
C THR A 75 -0.36 10.49 -5.46
N VAL A 76 -0.60 11.03 -4.27
CA VAL A 76 -1.24 10.34 -3.14
C VAL A 76 -2.71 10.06 -3.43
N SER A 77 -3.42 11.05 -3.98
CA SER A 77 -4.85 10.94 -4.28
C SER A 77 -5.12 9.93 -5.40
N GLN A 78 -4.24 9.86 -6.39
CA GLN A 78 -4.37 8.91 -7.50
C GLN A 78 -4.08 7.47 -7.07
N GLY A 79 -3.03 7.24 -6.27
CA GLY A 79 -2.73 5.92 -5.71
C GLY A 79 -3.82 5.41 -4.77
N LEU A 80 -4.41 6.28 -3.95
CA LEU A 80 -5.57 5.96 -3.11
C LEU A 80 -6.80 5.61 -3.95
N GLN A 81 -7.07 6.35 -5.03
CA GLN A 81 -8.20 6.06 -5.92
C GLN A 81 -8.04 4.70 -6.63
N GLU A 82 -6.84 4.36 -7.08
CA GLU A 82 -6.55 3.06 -7.69
C GLU A 82 -6.71 1.91 -6.69
N GLN A 83 -6.21 2.07 -5.46
CA GLN A 83 -6.41 1.09 -4.39
C GLN A 83 -7.90 0.92 -4.03
N LEU A 84 -8.65 2.03 -3.97
CA LEU A 84 -10.07 1.99 -3.69
C LEU A 84 -10.85 1.31 -4.82
N ALA A 85 -10.41 1.47 -6.06
CA ALA A 85 -10.97 0.78 -7.21
C ALA A 85 -10.68 -0.72 -7.18
N GLU A 86 -9.44 -1.14 -6.86
CA GLU A 86 -9.09 -2.55 -6.70
C GLU A 86 -9.85 -3.22 -5.55
N ILE A 87 -9.93 -2.59 -4.37
CA ILE A 87 -10.71 -3.13 -3.24
C ILE A 87 -12.17 -3.31 -3.63
N LYS A 88 -12.75 -2.35 -4.35
CA LYS A 88 -14.13 -2.47 -4.85
C LYS A 88 -14.30 -3.61 -5.85
N ALA A 89 -13.29 -3.87 -6.69
CA ALA A 89 -13.32 -4.99 -7.64
C ALA A 89 -13.22 -6.34 -6.92
N ASP A 90 -12.28 -6.48 -5.99
CA ASP A 90 -12.12 -7.69 -5.18
C ASP A 90 -13.38 -7.97 -4.35
N LEU A 91 -13.99 -6.94 -3.75
CA LEU A 91 -15.23 -7.07 -2.99
C LEU A 91 -16.40 -7.56 -3.88
N ARG A 92 -16.52 -7.03 -5.10
CA ARG A 92 -17.56 -7.51 -6.05
C ARG A 92 -17.39 -8.97 -6.36
N LYS A 93 -16.15 -9.40 -6.63
CA LYS A 93 -15.85 -10.81 -6.93
C LYS A 93 -16.24 -11.73 -5.76
N VAL A 94 -15.91 -11.35 -4.53
CA VAL A 94 -16.31 -12.10 -3.33
C VAL A 94 -17.84 -12.16 -3.18
N LEU A 95 -18.54 -11.06 -3.45
CA LEU A 95 -20.01 -11.04 -3.41
C LEU A 95 -20.64 -11.94 -4.47
N GLU A 96 -20.09 -11.96 -5.69
CA GLU A 96 -20.54 -12.85 -6.77
C GLU A 96 -20.31 -14.33 -6.42
N GLU A 97 -19.15 -14.67 -5.88
CA GLU A 97 -18.83 -16.03 -5.41
C GLU A 97 -19.78 -16.47 -4.28
N LEU A 98 -20.10 -15.58 -3.33
CA LEU A 98 -21.06 -15.85 -2.27
C LEU A 98 -22.49 -16.05 -2.79
N GLU A 99 -22.92 -15.26 -3.77
CA GLU A 99 -24.23 -15.45 -4.40
C GLU A 99 -24.33 -16.78 -5.15
N ALA A 100 -23.26 -17.17 -5.86
CA ALA A 100 -23.19 -18.47 -6.54
C ALA A 100 -23.32 -19.62 -5.54
N LEU A 101 -22.52 -19.61 -4.47
CA LEU A 101 -22.61 -20.58 -3.37
C LEU A 101 -24.00 -20.64 -2.74
N ARG A 102 -24.63 -19.47 -2.51
CA ARG A 102 -25.98 -19.41 -1.92
C ARG A 102 -27.04 -20.03 -2.83
N LYS A 103 -26.87 -19.95 -4.15
CA LYS A 103 -27.76 -20.60 -5.14
C LYS A 103 -27.57 -22.11 -5.14
N GLU A 104 -26.33 -22.59 -5.04
CA GLU A 104 -26.03 -24.03 -4.96
C GLU A 104 -26.58 -24.67 -3.68
N VAL A 105 -26.51 -23.98 -2.53
CA VAL A 105 -27.02 -24.51 -1.25
C VAL A 105 -28.55 -24.50 -1.15
N ARG A 106 -29.24 -23.68 -1.95
CA ARG A 106 -30.71 -23.59 -1.99
C ARG A 106 -31.35 -24.37 -3.15
N GLY A 107 -30.54 -24.90 -4.06
CA GLY A 107 -30.96 -25.73 -5.19
C GLY A 107 -31.17 -27.18 -4.79
#